data_AF-A0A815Z9I3-F1
#
_entry.id   AF-A0A815Z9I3-F1
#
_cell.length_a   1.000
_cell.length_b   1.000
_cell.length_c   1.000
_cell.angle_alpha   90.00
_cell.angle_beta   90.00
_cell.angle_gamma   90.00
#
_symmetry.space_group_name_H-M   'P 1'
#
loop_
_entity.id
_entity.type
_entity.pdbx_description
1 polymer ?
#
loop_
_entity_poly.entity_id
_entity_poly.type
_entity_poly.pdbx_seq_one_letter_code
_entity_poly.pdbx_strand_id
1 'polypeptide(L)'
;DWGSLIGLQLVGTKEIGKRFARVAVGNGGLPTGDQKLSDAFFQWQKFASEQTKLDVGSIIQRFVVREMKPEEVAAYNAPFPNEKYQGGALAFPQLVPTTPDDPSSQHNRDAWKILATFDRPFLTLFSDSDPITAGLDKLLQMAVPGAKNQAHSIITQSGHFLQEDKPNDIVEHLIKFIEDNPLPSE
;
A
#
# COMPACT_ATOMS: atom_id res chain seq x y z
N ASP A 1 1.52 1.26 0.76
CA ASP A 1 2.97 1.12 0.51
C ASP A 1 3.29 -0.27 -0.05
N TRP A 2 4.52 -0.77 0.07
CA TRP A 2 5.02 -2.04 -0.45
C TRP A 2 4.20 -3.28 -0.07
N GLY A 3 3.48 -3.24 1.06
CA GLY A 3 2.51 -4.28 1.40
C GLY A 3 1.47 -4.52 0.30
N SER A 4 1.03 -3.47 -0.41
CA SER A 4 0.11 -3.64 -1.55
C SER A 4 0.82 -4.11 -2.81
N LEU A 5 2.05 -3.64 -3.09
CA LEU A 5 2.80 -4.04 -4.28
C LEU A 5 3.03 -5.55 -4.26
N ILE A 6 3.46 -6.07 -3.12
CA ILE A 6 3.66 -7.50 -2.91
C ILE A 6 2.32 -8.23 -2.79
N GLY A 7 1.41 -7.73 -1.95
CA GLY A 7 0.13 -8.38 -1.67
C GLY A 7 -0.76 -8.52 -2.90
N LEU A 8 -0.88 -7.48 -3.72
CA LEU A 8 -1.67 -7.50 -4.95
C LEU A 8 -1.04 -8.39 -6.02
N GLN A 9 0.29 -8.48 -6.07
CA GLN A 9 0.96 -9.45 -6.95
C GLN A 9 0.65 -10.89 -6.53
N LEU A 10 0.63 -11.18 -5.22
CA LEU A 10 0.23 -12.50 -4.70
C LEU A 10 -1.23 -12.82 -5.00
N VAL A 11 -2.13 -11.86 -4.81
CA VAL A 11 -3.56 -12.01 -5.15
C VAL A 11 -3.74 -12.22 -6.66
N GLY A 12 -2.97 -11.47 -7.47
CA GLY A 12 -2.95 -11.57 -8.93
C GLY A 12 -2.23 -12.81 -9.48
N THR A 13 -1.78 -13.73 -8.63
CA THR A 13 -1.16 -14.99 -9.08
C THR A 13 -2.20 -16.11 -9.05
N LYS A 14 -2.54 -16.71 -10.20
CA LYS A 14 -3.68 -17.66 -10.35
C LYS A 14 -3.83 -18.71 -9.24
N GLU A 15 -2.75 -19.37 -8.83
CA GLU A 15 -2.82 -20.43 -7.81
C GLU A 15 -2.80 -19.88 -6.36
N ILE A 16 -2.07 -18.80 -6.12
CA ILE A 16 -1.99 -18.17 -4.79
C ILE A 16 -3.26 -17.36 -4.51
N GLY A 17 -3.78 -16.65 -5.52
CA GLY A 17 -4.98 -15.82 -5.48
C GLY A 17 -6.19 -16.54 -4.89
N LYS A 18 -6.34 -17.84 -5.15
CA LYS A 18 -7.43 -18.67 -4.59
C LYS A 18 -7.44 -18.69 -3.06
N ARG A 19 -6.30 -18.45 -2.40
CA ARG A 19 -6.17 -18.42 -0.92
C ARG A 19 -6.79 -17.17 -0.28
N PHE A 20 -7.04 -16.11 -1.05
CA PHE A 20 -7.53 -14.83 -0.52
C PHE A 20 -9.04 -14.73 -0.61
N ALA A 21 -9.74 -14.87 0.51
CA ALA A 21 -11.20 -14.76 0.52
C ALA A 21 -11.69 -13.31 0.33
N ARG A 22 -10.92 -12.33 0.80
CA ARG A 22 -11.21 -10.90 0.72
C ARG A 22 -9.89 -10.13 0.62
N VAL A 23 -9.94 -8.90 0.11
CA VAL A 23 -8.79 -7.99 0.06
C VAL A 23 -9.23 -6.62 0.53
N ALA A 24 -8.38 -5.93 1.31
CA ALA A 24 -8.53 -4.52 1.63
C ALA A 24 -7.21 -3.81 1.34
N VAL A 25 -7.26 -2.67 0.63
CA VAL A 25 -6.08 -1.88 0.28
C VAL A 25 -6.20 -0.47 0.85
N GLY A 26 -5.20 -0.05 1.61
CA GLY A 26 -5.02 1.34 2.03
C GLY A 26 -3.69 1.87 1.52
N ASN A 27 -3.72 3.09 0.96
CA ASN A 27 -2.57 3.86 0.50
C ASN A 27 -1.53 3.05 -0.28
N GLY A 28 -1.93 2.40 -1.36
CA GLY A 28 -1.05 1.53 -2.13
C GLY A 28 -1.57 1.20 -3.52
N GLY A 29 -0.77 0.51 -4.32
CA GLY A 29 -1.16 0.02 -5.63
C GLY A 29 -0.24 -1.09 -6.13
N LEU A 30 -0.34 -1.35 -7.44
CA LEU A 30 0.49 -2.30 -8.17
C LEU A 30 0.98 -1.66 -9.48
N PRO A 31 1.98 -0.77 -9.43
CA PRO A 31 2.43 -0.06 -10.62
C PRO A 31 3.11 -1.00 -11.62
N THR A 32 2.85 -0.82 -12.91
CA THR A 32 3.49 -1.58 -14.00
C THR A 32 4.57 -0.78 -14.72
N GLY A 33 4.82 0.47 -14.31
CA GLY A 33 5.68 1.41 -15.03
C GLY A 33 5.10 1.94 -16.36
N ASP A 34 3.93 1.48 -16.79
CA ASP A 34 3.28 1.94 -18.03
C ASP A 34 2.60 3.31 -17.88
N GLN A 35 2.26 3.70 -16.66
CA GLN A 35 1.71 5.01 -16.33
C GLN A 35 2.69 5.77 -15.44
N LYS A 36 2.72 7.09 -15.62
CA LYS A 36 3.48 7.97 -14.75
C LYS A 36 2.90 7.92 -13.33
N LEU A 37 3.76 7.70 -12.33
CA LEU A 37 3.40 7.83 -10.93
C LEU A 37 3.27 9.30 -10.51
N SER A 38 2.78 9.55 -9.30
CA SER A 38 2.62 10.90 -8.77
C SER A 38 3.98 11.63 -8.67
N ASP A 39 3.96 12.96 -8.83
CA ASP A 39 5.18 13.76 -8.64
C ASP A 39 5.70 13.64 -7.19
N ALA A 40 4.80 13.45 -6.22
CA ALA A 40 5.16 13.17 -4.83
C ALA A 40 5.95 11.86 -4.67
N PHE A 41 5.60 10.81 -5.42
CA PHE A 41 6.38 9.58 -5.43
C PHE A 41 7.80 9.82 -5.96
N PHE A 42 7.96 10.53 -7.07
CA PHE A 42 9.30 10.82 -7.61
C PHE A 42 10.14 11.70 -6.68
N GLN A 43 9.53 12.64 -5.96
CA GLN A 43 10.21 13.43 -4.93
C GLN A 43 10.70 12.53 -3.78
N TRP A 44 9.85 11.62 -3.29
CA TRP A 44 10.22 10.62 -2.29
C TRP A 44 11.36 9.71 -2.77
N GLN A 45 11.23 9.16 -3.99
CA GLN A 45 12.23 8.28 -4.58
C GLN A 45 13.58 8.97 -4.72
N LYS A 46 13.60 10.23 -5.19
CA LYS A 46 14.80 11.04 -5.28
C LYS A 46 15.43 11.27 -3.91
N PHE A 47 14.65 11.72 -2.93
CA PHE A 47 15.12 11.94 -1.56
C PHE A 47 15.80 10.68 -1.00
N ALA A 48 15.15 9.52 -1.14
CA ALA A 48 15.68 8.25 -0.65
C ALA A 48 16.97 7.82 -1.38
N SER A 49 17.07 8.06 -2.68
CA SER A 49 18.26 7.72 -3.48
C SER A 49 19.53 8.48 -3.08
N GLU A 50 19.35 9.67 -2.48
CA GLU A 50 20.45 10.53 -2.03
C GLU A 50 20.91 10.19 -0.61
N GLN A 51 20.20 9.31 0.12
CA GLN A 51 20.55 8.93 1.48
C GLN A 51 21.55 7.76 1.50
N THR A 52 22.56 7.87 2.36
CA THR A 52 23.45 6.75 2.73
C THR A 52 23.06 6.12 4.06
N LYS A 53 22.21 6.82 4.84
CA LYS A 53 21.64 6.40 6.11
C LYS A 53 20.25 7.03 6.26
N LEU A 54 19.28 6.25 6.72
CA LEU A 54 17.93 6.72 7.00
C LEU A 54 17.74 6.94 8.50
N ASP A 55 17.14 8.06 8.87
CA ASP A 55 16.47 8.19 10.17
C ASP A 55 15.02 7.76 9.98
N VAL A 56 14.77 6.46 10.16
CA VAL A 56 13.50 5.83 9.78
C VAL A 56 12.35 6.42 10.59
N GLY A 57 12.48 6.55 11.90
CA GLY A 57 11.46 7.14 12.75
C GLY A 57 11.10 8.56 12.33
N SER A 58 12.09 9.41 12.06
CA SER A 58 11.85 10.77 11.56
C SER A 58 11.21 10.81 10.17
N ILE A 59 11.54 9.85 9.30
CA ILE A 59 10.88 9.71 7.99
C ILE A 59 9.42 9.32 8.19
N ILE A 60 9.12 8.30 9.00
CA ILE A 60 7.73 7.88 9.27
C ILE A 60 6.91 9.07 9.79
N GLN A 61 7.43 9.84 10.75
CA GLN A 61 6.74 11.02 11.29
C GLN A 61 6.34 12.04 10.22
N ARG A 62 7.14 12.22 9.16
CA ARG A 62 6.80 13.16 8.07
C ARG A 62 5.58 12.73 7.26
N PHE A 63 5.21 11.46 7.36
CA PHE A 63 4.14 10.82 6.60
C PHE A 63 2.95 10.38 7.48
N VAL A 64 2.98 10.77 8.75
CA VAL A 64 1.91 10.61 9.76
C VAL A 64 1.42 12.02 10.11
N VAL A 65 0.10 12.22 10.18
CA VAL A 65 -0.52 13.53 10.45
C VAL A 65 -0.42 13.89 11.94
N ARG A 66 -0.67 12.93 12.83
CA ARG A 66 -0.52 13.13 14.28
C ARG A 66 0.96 13.25 14.66
N GLU A 67 1.20 13.93 15.76
CA GLU A 67 2.51 13.86 16.42
C GLU A 67 2.66 12.48 17.07
N MET A 68 3.67 11.73 16.65
CA MET A 68 4.06 10.47 17.29
C MET A 68 4.86 10.77 18.56
N LYS A 69 4.65 9.93 19.57
CA LYS A 69 5.42 10.01 20.81
C LYS A 69 6.87 9.62 20.55
N PRO A 70 7.82 10.14 21.34
CA PRO A 70 9.23 9.79 21.18
C PRO A 70 9.51 8.27 21.19
N GLU A 71 8.78 7.50 22.00
CA GLU A 71 8.90 6.05 22.05
C GLU A 71 8.41 5.34 20.78
N GLU A 72 7.40 5.88 20.09
CA GLU A 72 6.89 5.35 18.82
C GLU A 72 7.90 5.59 17.70
N VAL A 73 8.47 6.80 17.64
CA VAL A 73 9.57 7.14 16.73
C VAL A 73 10.78 6.22 16.97
N ALA A 74 11.15 5.99 18.24
CA ALA A 74 12.23 5.09 18.60
C ALA A 74 11.94 3.64 18.21
N ALA A 75 10.69 3.18 18.30
CA ALA A 75 10.29 1.83 17.90
C ALA A 75 10.50 1.58 16.39
N TYR A 76 10.25 2.58 15.53
CA TYR A 76 10.57 2.48 14.10
C TYR A 76 12.07 2.44 13.80
N ASN A 77 12.90 3.03 14.65
CA ASN A 77 14.35 2.96 14.55
C ASN A 77 14.94 1.67 15.13
N ALA A 78 14.21 0.97 16.00
CA ALA A 78 14.69 -0.22 16.71
C ALA A 78 15.21 -1.36 15.81
N PRO A 79 14.61 -1.66 14.63
CA PRO A 79 15.15 -2.67 13.71
C PRO A 79 16.50 -2.31 13.09
N PHE A 80 16.95 -1.05 13.20
CA PHE A 80 18.16 -0.54 12.55
C PHE A 80 19.18 -0.01 13.58
N PRO A 81 19.86 -0.89 14.35
CA PRO A 81 20.88 -0.47 15.32
C PRO A 81 22.02 0.36 14.70
N ASN A 82 22.28 0.19 13.40
CA ASN A 82 23.16 1.02 12.58
C ASN A 82 22.82 0.86 11.09
N GLU A 83 23.49 1.65 10.24
CA GLU A 83 23.24 1.74 8.79
C GLU A 83 23.40 0.41 8.03
N LYS A 84 24.17 -0.56 8.53
CA LYS A 84 24.36 -1.86 7.87
C LYS A 84 23.06 -2.67 7.78
N TYR A 85 22.09 -2.38 8.63
CA TYR A 85 20.78 -3.02 8.64
C TYR A 85 19.77 -2.34 7.71
N GLN A 86 20.13 -1.21 7.08
CA GLN A 86 19.22 -0.37 6.30
C GLN A 86 19.23 -0.67 4.80
N GLY A 87 19.99 -1.68 4.33
CA GLY A 87 20.12 -1.98 2.91
C GLY A 87 18.77 -2.20 2.19
N GLY A 88 17.83 -2.92 2.81
CA GLY A 88 16.49 -3.12 2.25
C GLY A 88 15.65 -1.83 2.22
N ALA A 89 15.69 -1.04 3.29
CA ALA A 89 14.97 0.23 3.38
C ALA A 89 15.48 1.26 2.35
N LEU A 90 16.80 1.29 2.11
CA LEU A 90 17.44 2.12 1.09
C LEU A 90 17.11 1.65 -0.33
N ALA A 91 17.01 0.34 -0.55
CA ALA A 91 16.74 -0.22 -1.87
C ALA A 91 15.27 -0.04 -2.30
N PHE A 92 14.32 -0.19 -1.37
CA PHE A 92 12.89 -0.28 -1.68
C PHE A 92 12.36 0.80 -2.63
N PRO A 93 12.64 2.11 -2.44
CA PRO A 93 12.14 3.14 -3.34
C PRO A 93 12.59 2.99 -4.80
N GLN A 94 13.76 2.41 -5.04
CA GLN A 94 14.30 2.17 -6.39
C GLN A 94 13.71 0.93 -7.06
N LEU A 95 13.06 0.05 -6.29
CA LEU A 95 12.47 -1.20 -6.81
C LEU A 95 11.03 -1.00 -7.31
N VAL A 96 10.45 0.18 -7.14
CA VAL A 96 9.11 0.47 -7.65
C VAL A 96 9.18 0.65 -9.17
N PRO A 97 8.39 -0.09 -9.96
CA PRO A 97 8.38 0.07 -11.41
C PRO A 97 7.93 1.47 -11.84
N THR A 98 8.87 2.28 -12.33
CA THR A 98 8.60 3.62 -12.88
C THR A 98 8.71 3.69 -14.40
N THR A 99 9.14 2.62 -15.05
CA THR A 99 9.26 2.53 -16.52
C THR A 99 8.69 1.20 -17.04
N PRO A 100 8.22 1.15 -18.30
CA PRO A 100 7.59 -0.05 -18.86
C PRO A 100 8.52 -1.27 -18.97
N ASP A 101 9.84 -1.05 -18.95
CA ASP A 101 10.90 -2.05 -19.08
C ASP A 101 11.50 -2.51 -17.74
N ASP A 102 10.99 -2.04 -16.60
CA ASP A 102 11.38 -2.55 -15.29
C ASP A 102 11.20 -4.09 -15.21
N PRO A 103 12.12 -4.83 -14.55
CA PRO A 103 12.03 -6.29 -14.44
C PRO A 103 10.71 -6.82 -13.85
N SER A 104 10.00 -6.00 -13.07
CA SER A 104 8.72 -6.35 -12.46
C SER A 104 7.51 -5.97 -13.33
N SER A 105 7.68 -5.13 -14.36
CA SER A 105 6.58 -4.57 -15.15
C SER A 105 5.71 -5.63 -15.79
N GLN A 106 6.31 -6.63 -16.45
CA GLN A 106 5.54 -7.70 -17.09
C GLN A 106 4.80 -8.56 -16.05
N HIS A 107 5.44 -8.88 -14.93
CA HIS A 107 4.81 -9.63 -13.84
C HIS A 107 3.61 -8.87 -13.26
N ASN A 108 3.73 -7.55 -13.10
CA ASN A 108 2.64 -6.72 -12.59
C ASN A 108 1.50 -6.59 -13.60
N ARG A 109 1.78 -6.48 -14.90
CA ARG A 109 0.75 -6.53 -15.96
C ARG A 109 -0.02 -7.86 -15.92
N ASP A 110 0.68 -8.97 -15.74
CA ASP A 110 0.05 -10.29 -15.68
C ASP A 110 -0.79 -10.46 -14.41
N ALA A 111 -0.33 -9.93 -13.27
CA ALA A 111 -1.12 -9.85 -12.05
C ALA A 111 -2.40 -9.01 -12.23
N TRP A 112 -2.32 -7.87 -12.94
CA TRP A 112 -3.50 -7.06 -13.27
C TRP A 112 -4.55 -7.80 -14.09
N LYS A 113 -4.15 -8.67 -15.03
CA LYS A 113 -5.10 -9.49 -15.79
C LYS A 113 -5.91 -10.42 -14.88
N ILE A 114 -5.31 -10.94 -13.82
CA ILE A 114 -5.99 -11.80 -12.83
C ILE A 114 -6.81 -10.95 -11.85
N LEU A 115 -6.30 -9.81 -11.40
CA LEU A 115 -7.06 -8.87 -10.56
C LEU A 115 -8.33 -8.38 -11.28
N ALA A 116 -8.28 -8.20 -12.61
CA ALA A 116 -9.44 -7.85 -13.42
C ALA A 116 -10.52 -8.94 -13.47
N THR A 117 -10.23 -10.16 -13.00
CA THR A 117 -11.23 -11.23 -12.83
C THR A 117 -11.47 -11.57 -11.35
N PHE A 118 -10.91 -10.81 -10.41
CA PHE A 118 -11.13 -11.01 -8.98
C PHE A 118 -12.51 -10.46 -8.59
N ASP A 119 -13.46 -11.36 -8.32
CA ASP A 119 -14.88 -11.07 -8.05
C ASP A 119 -15.25 -11.19 -6.57
N ARG A 120 -14.33 -11.66 -5.73
CA ARG A 120 -14.46 -11.72 -4.28
C ARG A 120 -14.34 -10.32 -3.64
N PRO A 121 -14.84 -10.11 -2.41
CA PRO A 121 -14.88 -8.79 -1.80
C PRO A 121 -13.53 -8.07 -1.80
N PHE A 122 -13.51 -6.84 -2.33
CA PHE A 122 -12.33 -5.99 -2.44
C PHE A 122 -12.62 -4.58 -1.91
N LEU A 123 -12.04 -4.21 -0.78
CA LEU A 123 -12.23 -2.91 -0.12
C LEU A 123 -11.05 -1.97 -0.39
N THR A 124 -11.33 -0.67 -0.38
CA THR A 124 -10.30 0.37 -0.37
C THR A 124 -10.54 1.31 0.79
N LEU A 125 -9.50 1.57 1.59
CA LEU A 125 -9.49 2.47 2.74
C LEU A 125 -8.28 3.41 2.63
N PHE A 126 -8.32 4.31 1.65
CA PHE A 126 -7.24 5.26 1.40
C PHE A 126 -7.39 6.47 2.31
N SER A 127 -6.33 7.24 2.53
CA SER A 127 -6.38 8.43 3.35
C SER A 127 -6.49 9.73 2.54
N ASP A 128 -6.89 10.81 3.21
CA ASP A 128 -7.08 12.12 2.58
C ASP A 128 -5.78 12.95 2.43
N SER A 129 -4.72 12.56 3.14
CA SER A 129 -3.47 13.32 3.24
C SER A 129 -2.25 12.55 2.76
N ASP A 130 -2.43 11.64 1.77
CA ASP A 130 -1.34 10.93 1.11
C ASP A 130 -1.24 11.27 -0.39
N PRO A 131 -0.42 12.27 -0.77
CA PRO A 131 -0.24 12.64 -2.17
C PRO A 131 0.52 11.59 -3.00
N ILE A 132 1.19 10.62 -2.36
CA ILE A 132 1.93 9.58 -3.08
C ILE A 132 0.95 8.64 -3.79
N THR A 133 -0.12 8.22 -3.10
CA THR A 133 -1.05 7.19 -3.58
C THR A 133 -2.46 7.71 -3.87
N ALA A 134 -2.69 9.01 -3.73
CA ALA A 134 -3.95 9.67 -4.04
C ALA A 134 -4.50 9.27 -5.43
N GLY A 135 -5.76 8.83 -5.47
CA GLY A 135 -6.47 8.46 -6.68
C GLY A 135 -6.28 7.02 -7.14
N LEU A 136 -5.36 6.25 -6.55
CA LEU A 136 -5.20 4.83 -6.88
C LEU A 136 -6.37 3.97 -6.38
N ASP A 137 -7.08 4.41 -5.35
CA ASP A 137 -8.33 3.83 -4.87
C ASP A 137 -9.35 3.69 -6.00
N LYS A 138 -9.58 4.76 -6.76
CA LYS A 138 -10.53 4.78 -7.88
C LYS A 138 -10.10 3.83 -9.00
N LEU A 139 -8.80 3.78 -9.30
CA LEU A 139 -8.26 2.85 -10.29
C LEU A 139 -8.53 1.40 -9.87
N LEU A 140 -8.25 1.04 -8.62
CA LEU A 140 -8.50 -0.29 -8.08
C LEU A 140 -10.00 -0.64 -8.11
N GLN A 141 -10.86 0.27 -7.66
CA GLN A 141 -12.32 0.09 -7.67
C GLN A 141 -12.89 -0.12 -9.07
N MET A 142 -12.35 0.60 -10.07
CA MET A 142 -12.76 0.45 -11.47
C MET A 142 -12.27 -0.87 -12.09
N ALA A 143 -11.04 -1.27 -11.78
CA ALA A 143 -10.38 -2.41 -12.41
C ALA A 143 -10.77 -3.76 -11.81
N VAL A 144 -11.09 -3.82 -10.51
CA VAL A 144 -11.34 -5.07 -9.78
C VAL A 144 -12.85 -5.29 -9.60
N PRO A 145 -13.47 -6.31 -10.22
CA PRO A 145 -14.91 -6.53 -10.15
C PRO A 145 -15.47 -6.65 -8.72
N GLY A 146 -14.71 -7.32 -7.85
CA GLY A 146 -15.06 -7.54 -6.44
C GLY A 146 -15.11 -6.28 -5.57
N ALA A 147 -14.68 -5.13 -6.11
CA ALA A 147 -14.83 -3.84 -5.45
C ALA A 147 -16.26 -3.30 -5.54
N LYS A 148 -17.05 -3.72 -6.52
CA LYS A 148 -18.42 -3.22 -6.69
C LYS A 148 -19.25 -3.45 -5.44
N ASN A 149 -19.99 -2.40 -5.04
CA ASN A 149 -20.90 -2.39 -3.89
C ASN A 149 -20.22 -2.64 -2.53
N GLN A 150 -18.89 -2.51 -2.43
CA GLN A 150 -18.21 -2.52 -1.14
C GLN A 150 -18.23 -1.12 -0.51
N ALA A 151 -18.24 -1.06 0.83
CA ALA A 151 -18.29 0.19 1.59
C ALA A 151 -16.92 0.90 1.63
N HIS A 152 -16.41 1.29 0.46
CA HIS A 152 -15.16 2.06 0.34
C HIS A 152 -15.23 3.34 1.16
N SER A 153 -14.09 3.76 1.72
CA SER A 153 -14.02 4.96 2.53
C SER A 153 -12.69 5.68 2.34
N ILE A 154 -12.72 6.99 2.54
CA ILE A 154 -11.52 7.80 2.70
C ILE A 154 -11.33 8.07 4.19
N ILE A 155 -10.22 7.61 4.75
CA ILE A 155 -9.84 7.81 6.14
C ILE A 155 -9.33 9.23 6.30
N THR A 156 -10.14 10.09 6.91
CA THR A 156 -9.85 11.52 7.03
C THR A 156 -8.81 11.81 8.11
N GLN A 157 -8.08 12.93 7.99
CA GLN A 157 -7.01 13.35 8.91
C GLN A 157 -5.93 12.28 9.06
N SER A 158 -5.51 11.71 7.93
CA SER A 158 -4.59 10.58 7.93
C SER A 158 -3.61 10.66 6.78
N GLY A 159 -2.34 10.44 7.07
CA GLY A 159 -1.23 10.47 6.12
C GLY A 159 -1.01 9.14 5.42
N HIS A 160 0.16 8.96 4.83
CA HIS A 160 0.55 7.73 4.11
C HIS A 160 0.52 6.50 5.03
N PHE A 161 1.06 6.62 6.25
CA PHE A 161 1.01 5.58 7.28
C PHE A 161 -0.28 5.69 8.10
N LEU A 162 -1.41 5.51 7.42
CA LEU A 162 -2.75 5.68 7.98
C LEU A 162 -3.05 4.85 9.24
N GLN A 163 -2.32 3.74 9.43
CA GLN A 163 -2.44 2.89 10.60
C GLN A 163 -1.96 3.57 11.88
N GLU A 164 -1.05 4.54 11.77
CA GLU A 164 -0.60 5.35 12.90
C GLU A 164 -1.61 6.44 13.23
N ASP A 165 -2.22 7.08 12.22
CA ASP A 165 -3.14 8.20 12.43
C ASP A 165 -4.53 7.76 12.91
N LYS A 166 -5.09 6.71 12.29
CA LYS A 166 -6.48 6.29 12.49
C LYS A 166 -6.61 4.76 12.61
N PRO A 167 -5.91 4.12 13.57
CA PRO A 167 -5.95 2.67 13.73
C PRO A 167 -7.36 2.13 14.00
N ASN A 168 -8.11 2.80 14.89
CA ASN A 168 -9.45 2.36 15.27
C ASN A 168 -10.42 2.45 14.09
N ASP A 169 -10.42 3.56 13.34
CA ASP A 169 -11.26 3.72 12.16
C ASP A 169 -10.99 2.60 11.14
N ILE A 170 -9.71 2.28 10.89
CA ILE A 170 -9.34 1.19 9.96
C ILE A 170 -9.86 -0.16 10.48
N VAL A 171 -9.67 -0.46 11.76
CA VAL A 171 -10.14 -1.71 12.37
C VAL A 171 -11.66 -1.83 12.29
N GLU A 172 -12.40 -0.76 12.58
CA GLU A 172 -13.86 -0.74 12.49
C GLU A 172 -14.34 -1.03 11.06
N HIS A 173 -13.74 -0.38 10.05
CA HIS A 173 -14.07 -0.65 8.65
C HIS A 173 -13.73 -2.10 8.24
N LEU A 174 -12.61 -2.64 8.71
CA LEU A 174 -12.21 -4.03 8.40
C LEU A 174 -13.13 -5.06 9.05
N ILE A 175 -13.51 -4.87 10.33
CA ILE A 175 -14.46 -5.73 11.02
C ILE A 175 -15.79 -5.72 10.28
N LYS A 176 -16.33 -4.52 10.02
CA LYS A 176 -17.58 -4.37 9.28
C LYS A 176 -17.52 -5.02 7.90
N PHE A 177 -16.42 -4.85 7.17
CA PHE A 177 -16.21 -5.48 5.87
C PHE A 177 -16.22 -7.01 5.93
N ILE A 178 -15.65 -7.60 6.99
CA ILE A 178 -15.68 -9.05 7.20
C ILE A 178 -17.11 -9.52 7.52
N GLU A 179 -17.82 -8.80 8.37
CA GLU A 179 -19.21 -9.08 8.77
C GLU A 179 -20.19 -8.97 7.59
N ASP A 180 -20.07 -7.92 6.77
CA ASP A 180 -20.92 -7.66 5.60
C ASP A 180 -20.68 -8.66 4.47
N ASN A 181 -19.56 -9.39 4.49
CA ASN A 181 -19.17 -10.34 3.46
C ASN A 181 -18.88 -11.72 4.06
N PRO A 182 -19.83 -12.44 4.69
CA PRO A 182 -19.56 -13.72 5.34
C PRO A 182 -19.03 -14.75 4.34
N LEU A 183 -18.17 -15.67 4.81
CA LEU A 183 -17.76 -16.80 3.97
C LEU A 183 -18.94 -17.77 3.83
N PRO A 184 -19.04 -18.48 2.70
CA PRO A 184 -19.98 -19.60 2.60
C PRO A 184 -19.74 -20.57 3.75
N SER A 185 -20.80 -21.01 4.40
CA SER A 185 -20.73 -22.14 5.35
C SER A 185 -20.26 -23.38 4.60
N GLU A 186 -19.25 -24.06 5.14
CA GLU A 186 -18.75 -25.37 4.66
C GLU A 186 -19.84 -26.46 4.73
#